data_AF-A0A226ML68-F1
#
_entry.id   AF-A0A226ML68-F1
#
_cell.length_a   1.000
_cell.length_b   1.000
_cell.length_c   1.000
_cell.angle_alpha   90.00
_cell.angle_beta   90.00
_cell.angle_gamma   90.00
#
_symmetry.space_group_name_H-M   'P 1'
#
loop_
_entity.id
_entity.type
_entity.pdbx_description
1 polymer ?
#
loop_
_entity_poly.entity_id
_entity_poly.type
_entity_poly.pdbx_seq_one_letter_code
_entity_poly.pdbx_strand_id
1 'polypeptide(L)'
;MSVLCLLGGSWHGGTVGLIVPGVHWNRFVADKMGGAIERDKLHNFSWELHISEIEFELKSNIVPIGKVKKGTFYHRALLFKVIADRLGIGCSLVRGDYNRAWNEVKLIDDSPQGVTGLLLPPQEYIVDLMFVPGFLMKQESAEADQYKYI
;
A
#
# COMPACT_ATOMS: atom_id res chain seq x y z
N MET A 1 16.17 -27.96 -11.87
CA MET A 1 15.78 -26.54 -11.73
C MET A 1 15.28 -26.06 -13.08
N SER A 2 14.17 -25.34 -13.06
CA SER A 2 13.43 -24.75 -14.19
C SER A 2 12.71 -25.75 -15.09
N VAL A 3 11.45 -26.06 -14.74
CA VAL A 3 10.45 -26.50 -15.71
C VAL A 3 9.68 -25.27 -16.16
N LEU A 4 9.88 -24.96 -17.42
CA LEU A 4 9.13 -24.04 -18.25
C LEU A 4 7.77 -24.68 -18.56
N CYS A 5 6.69 -23.99 -18.22
CA CYS A 5 5.44 -24.04 -18.96
C CYS A 5 4.63 -22.82 -18.56
N LEU A 6 4.28 -21.98 -19.52
CA LEU A 6 2.92 -21.48 -19.72
C LEU A 6 2.94 -20.50 -20.91
N LEU A 7 2.22 -20.93 -21.95
CA LEU A 7 1.45 -20.15 -22.93
C LEU A 7 2.13 -18.95 -23.60
N GLY A 8 2.36 -19.12 -24.89
CA GLY A 8 2.77 -18.06 -25.81
C GLY A 8 1.78 -16.89 -25.80
N GLY A 9 2.31 -15.72 -25.44
CA GLY A 9 1.78 -14.41 -25.76
C GLY A 9 2.97 -13.54 -26.14
N SER A 10 2.92 -12.96 -27.34
CA SER A 10 3.95 -12.06 -27.85
C SER A 10 4.08 -10.85 -26.95
N TRP A 11 5.22 -10.72 -26.27
CA TRP A 11 5.55 -9.53 -25.48
C TRP A 11 6.14 -8.46 -26.39
N HIS A 12 5.34 -7.46 -26.75
CA HIS A 12 5.81 -6.21 -27.34
C HIS A 12 5.29 -5.05 -26.49
N GLY A 13 6.22 -4.32 -25.84
CA GLY A 13 5.98 -2.96 -25.35
C GLY A 13 5.69 -2.80 -23.86
N GLY A 14 6.74 -2.43 -23.11
CA GLY A 14 6.72 -1.54 -21.93
C GLY A 14 5.52 -1.59 -20.98
N THR A 15 5.46 -2.58 -20.10
CA THR A 15 4.55 -2.55 -18.95
C THR A 15 5.28 -2.01 -17.74
N VAL A 16 5.16 -0.71 -17.48
CA VAL A 16 5.50 -0.13 -16.17
C VAL A 16 4.28 -0.32 -15.27
N GLY A 17 4.39 -1.25 -14.31
CA GLY A 17 3.53 -1.27 -13.11
C GLY A 17 2.04 -1.53 -13.29
N LEU A 18 1.62 -2.49 -14.13
CA LEU A 18 0.25 -3.01 -14.04
C LEU A 18 0.07 -3.63 -12.64
N ILE A 19 -0.79 -3.03 -11.81
CA ILE A 19 -1.37 -3.72 -10.65
C ILE A 19 -2.05 -4.97 -11.20
N VAL A 20 -1.44 -6.13 -10.99
CA VAL A 20 -1.93 -7.41 -11.50
C VAL A 20 -3.34 -7.65 -10.93
N PRO A 21 -4.39 -7.72 -11.76
CA PRO A 21 -5.74 -7.99 -11.29
C PRO A 21 -5.78 -9.33 -10.57
N GLY A 22 -6.12 -9.33 -9.27
CA GLY A 22 -6.23 -10.54 -8.43
C GLY A 22 -5.16 -10.70 -7.35
N VAL A 23 -4.08 -9.90 -7.35
CA VAL A 23 -3.08 -9.94 -6.27
C VAL A 23 -3.44 -8.90 -5.20
N HIS A 24 -4.01 -9.38 -4.09
CA HIS A 24 -4.47 -8.56 -2.96
C HIS A 24 -3.33 -8.18 -2.00
N TRP A 25 -2.16 -7.80 -2.51
CA TRP A 25 -0.96 -7.55 -1.68
C TRP A 25 -1.12 -6.31 -0.78
N ASN A 26 -1.94 -5.34 -1.21
CA ASN A 26 -2.39 -4.21 -0.39
C ASN A 26 -3.23 -4.68 0.82
N ARG A 27 -4.18 -5.59 0.63
CA ARG A 27 -4.93 -6.25 1.71
C ARG A 27 -4.01 -7.04 2.63
N PHE A 28 -3.05 -7.75 2.05
CA PHE A 28 -2.09 -8.56 2.80
C PHE A 28 -1.31 -7.74 3.84
N VAL A 29 -0.88 -6.52 3.50
CA VAL A 29 -0.22 -5.61 4.46
C VAL A 29 -1.13 -5.34 5.66
N ALA A 30 -2.39 -5.00 5.41
CA ALA A 30 -3.36 -4.74 6.46
C ALA A 30 -3.58 -5.98 7.33
N ASP A 31 -3.84 -7.14 6.72
CA ASP A 31 -4.09 -8.39 7.44
C ASP A 31 -2.90 -8.83 8.31
N LYS A 32 -1.66 -8.58 7.85
CA LYS A 32 -0.45 -8.84 8.65
C LYS A 32 -0.25 -7.87 9.82
N MET A 33 -0.91 -6.71 9.79
CA MET A 33 -0.73 -5.63 10.78
C MET A 33 -2.02 -5.30 11.56
N GLY A 34 -2.96 -6.24 11.67
CA GLY A 34 -4.15 -6.13 12.51
C GLY A 34 -5.47 -5.95 11.76
N GLY A 35 -5.46 -6.08 10.43
CA GLY A 35 -6.65 -6.04 9.58
C GLY A 35 -7.20 -4.63 9.37
N ALA A 36 -8.39 -4.54 8.77
CA ALA A 36 -9.13 -3.29 8.66
C ALA A 36 -9.56 -2.79 10.04
N ILE A 37 -9.51 -1.48 10.26
CA ILE A 37 -9.88 -0.82 11.51
C ILE A 37 -11.03 0.13 11.20
N GLU A 38 -12.07 0.14 12.02
CA GLU A 38 -13.15 1.13 11.89
C GLU A 38 -12.65 2.51 12.35
N ARG A 39 -13.07 3.58 11.66
CA ARG A 39 -12.55 4.95 11.90
C ARG A 39 -12.71 5.40 13.35
N ASP A 40 -13.85 5.08 13.96
CA ASP A 40 -14.19 5.37 15.35
C ASP A 40 -13.36 4.54 16.35
N LYS A 41 -12.86 3.36 15.96
CA LYS A 41 -12.10 2.46 16.84
C LYS A 41 -10.59 2.66 16.78
N LEU A 42 -10.10 3.64 16.03
CA LEU A 42 -8.66 3.88 15.87
C LEU A 42 -7.96 4.13 17.21
N HIS A 43 -8.60 4.85 18.13
CA HIS A 43 -8.08 5.15 19.47
C HIS A 43 -7.98 3.91 20.39
N ASN A 44 -8.76 2.86 20.10
CA ASN A 44 -8.74 1.60 20.85
C ASN A 44 -7.72 0.60 20.30
N PHE A 45 -7.04 0.96 19.20
CA PHE A 45 -6.05 0.08 18.59
C PHE A 45 -4.74 0.16 19.37
N SER A 46 -4.52 -0.76 20.30
CA SER A 46 -3.34 -0.79 21.19
C SER A 46 -2.05 -1.20 20.46
N TRP A 47 -1.58 -0.36 19.54
CA TRP A 47 -0.35 -0.59 18.80
C TRP A 47 0.89 -0.29 19.65
N GLU A 48 0.83 0.71 20.53
CA GLU A 48 1.96 1.11 21.39
C GLU A 48 2.39 -0.04 22.30
N LEU A 49 1.42 -0.69 22.95
CA LEU A 49 1.66 -1.86 23.81
C LEU A 49 2.32 -3.00 23.01
N HIS A 50 1.83 -3.27 21.79
CA HIS A 50 2.40 -4.29 20.91
C HIS A 50 3.85 -3.96 20.50
N ILE A 51 4.16 -2.69 20.24
CA ILE A 51 5.52 -2.23 19.94
C ILE A 51 6.43 -2.40 21.17
N SER A 52 5.99 -1.98 22.36
CA SER A 52 6.76 -2.12 23.60
C SER A 52 7.04 -3.58 23.97
N GLU A 53 6.10 -4.50 23.72
CA GLU A 53 6.33 -5.94 23.89
C GLU A 53 7.47 -6.46 23.00
N ILE A 54 7.54 -6.00 21.74
CA ILE A 54 8.62 -6.38 20.82
C ILE A 54 9.95 -5.81 21.29
N GLU A 55 9.99 -4.53 21.68
CA GLU A 55 11.21 -3.88 22.17
C GLU A 55 11.76 -4.60 23.40
N PHE A 56 10.87 -4.99 24.32
CA PHE A 56 11.20 -5.76 25.51
C PHE A 56 11.74 -7.15 25.16
N GLU A 57 11.08 -7.88 24.25
CA GLU A 57 11.52 -9.21 23.80
C GLU A 57 12.91 -9.15 23.15
N LEU A 58 13.15 -8.13 22.32
CA LEU A 58 14.41 -7.94 21.60
C LEU A 58 15.51 -7.29 22.44
N LYS A 59 15.17 -6.71 23.60
CA LYS A 59 16.06 -5.85 24.40
C LYS A 59 16.67 -4.72 23.55
N SER A 60 15.86 -4.13 22.68
CA SER A 60 16.29 -3.13 21.70
C SER A 60 15.15 -2.18 21.35
N ASN A 61 15.48 -0.91 21.12
CA ASN A 61 14.53 0.09 20.60
C ASN A 61 14.38 0.02 19.07
N ILE A 62 15.08 -0.92 18.41
CA ILE A 62 14.94 -1.15 16.97
C ILE A 62 13.90 -2.24 16.77
N VAL A 63 12.75 -1.86 16.22
CA VAL A 63 11.65 -2.78 15.94
C VAL A 63 11.67 -3.20 14.46
N PRO A 64 11.98 -4.47 14.14
CA PRO A 64 11.92 -4.95 12.78
C PRO A 64 10.48 -4.93 12.26
N ILE A 65 10.26 -4.35 11.08
CA ILE A 65 8.90 -4.20 10.51
C ILE A 65 8.16 -5.53 10.37
N GLY A 66 8.88 -6.63 10.13
CA GLY A 66 8.30 -7.98 10.04
C GLY A 66 7.81 -8.57 11.36
N LYS A 67 8.16 -8.00 12.53
CA LYS A 67 7.62 -8.40 13.84
C LYS A 67 6.36 -7.63 14.22
N VAL A 68 6.05 -6.51 13.56
CA VAL A 68 4.89 -5.69 13.87
C VAL A 68 3.61 -6.38 13.36
N LYS A 69 2.77 -6.86 14.29
CA LYS A 69 1.49 -7.51 14.02
C LYS A 69 0.29 -6.58 14.19
N LYS A 70 0.49 -5.46 14.88
CA LYS A 70 -0.49 -4.37 15.04
C LYS A 70 0.18 -3.06 14.66
N GLY A 71 -0.17 -2.51 13.51
CA GLY A 71 0.47 -1.32 12.96
C GLY A 71 -0.53 -0.23 12.58
N THR A 72 -0.13 1.02 12.82
CA THR A 72 -0.82 2.23 12.36
C THR A 72 -0.47 2.59 10.92
N PHE A 73 -0.95 3.74 10.46
CA PHE A 73 -0.64 4.37 9.17
C PHE A 73 0.84 4.26 8.80
N TYR A 74 1.73 4.68 9.69
CA TYR A 74 3.18 4.68 9.45
C TYR A 74 3.75 3.28 9.19
N HIS A 75 3.45 2.33 10.08
CA HIS A 75 3.95 0.96 9.99
C HIS A 75 3.46 0.27 8.72
N ARG A 76 2.17 0.44 8.39
CA ARG A 76 1.58 -0.17 7.21
C ARG A 76 2.12 0.44 5.93
N ALA A 77 2.27 1.76 5.89
CA ALA A 77 2.81 2.43 4.72
C ALA A 77 4.27 2.05 4.44
N LEU A 78 5.07 1.83 5.49
CA LEU A 78 6.43 1.30 5.38
C LEU A 78 6.44 -0.12 4.81
N LEU A 79 5.65 -1.05 5.36
CA LEU A 79 5.61 -2.42 4.86
C LEU A 79 5.12 -2.48 3.42
N PHE A 80 4.09 -1.70 3.09
CA PHE A 80 3.59 -1.58 1.73
C PHE A 80 4.67 -1.11 0.77
N LYS A 81 5.41 -0.05 1.13
CA LYS A 81 6.50 0.48 0.30
C LYS A 81 7.57 -0.59 0.04
N VAL A 82 7.99 -1.31 1.08
CA VAL A 82 8.96 -2.41 0.96
C VAL A 82 8.46 -3.49 0.00
N ILE A 83 7.18 -3.89 0.09
CA ILE A 83 6.61 -4.91 -0.80
C ILE A 83 6.49 -4.38 -2.23
N ALA A 84 6.02 -3.14 -2.42
CA ALA A 84 5.89 -2.53 -3.73
C ALA A 84 7.24 -2.45 -4.45
N ASP A 85 8.31 -2.06 -3.74
CA ASP A 85 9.67 -2.01 -4.29
C ASP A 85 10.18 -3.38 -4.72
N ARG A 86 9.85 -4.43 -3.94
CA ARG A 86 10.21 -5.82 -4.28
C ARG A 86 9.46 -6.34 -5.50
N LEU A 87 8.25 -5.85 -5.73
CA LEU A 87 7.41 -6.21 -6.88
C LEU A 87 7.63 -5.31 -8.10
N GLY A 88 8.47 -4.27 -7.99
CA GLY A 88 8.70 -3.30 -9.06
C GLY A 88 7.51 -2.36 -9.32
N ILE A 89 6.64 -2.18 -8.32
CA ILE A 89 5.47 -1.30 -8.40
C ILE A 89 5.90 0.11 -8.01
N GLY A 90 5.71 1.07 -8.92
CA GLY A 90 5.99 2.47 -8.66
C GLY A 90 5.05 3.03 -7.58
N CYS A 91 5.59 3.31 -6.40
CA CYS A 91 4.86 4.01 -5.35
C CYS A 91 5.77 4.94 -4.54
N SER A 92 5.18 5.99 -3.99
CA SER A 92 5.81 6.91 -3.05
C SER A 92 5.35 6.61 -1.62
N LEU A 93 6.22 6.80 -0.64
CA LEU A 93 5.86 6.85 0.77
C LEU A 93 5.87 8.31 1.20
N VAL A 94 4.70 8.85 1.53
CA VAL A 94 4.55 10.24 1.96
C VAL A 94 4.39 10.28 3.46
N ARG A 95 5.21 11.11 4.11
CA ARG A 95 5.15 11.36 5.55
C ARG A 95 4.33 12.62 5.79
N GLY A 96 3.25 12.50 6.54
CA GLY A 96 2.48 13.63 7.06
C GLY A 96 2.87 13.96 8.50
N ASP A 97 2.04 14.80 9.13
CA ASP A 97 2.19 15.21 10.52
C ASP A 97 1.68 14.13 11.50
N TYR A 98 1.98 14.27 12.79
CA TYR A 98 1.43 13.44 13.87
C TYR A 98 1.50 11.91 13.63
N ASN A 99 2.64 11.41 13.14
CA ASN A 99 2.87 9.99 12.80
C ASN A 99 1.96 9.43 11.69
N ARG A 100 1.43 10.31 10.83
CA ARG A 100 0.73 9.92 9.61
C ARG A 100 1.72 9.60 8.49
N ALA A 101 1.42 8.54 7.75
CA ALA A 101 2.05 8.30 6.46
C ALA A 101 1.11 7.48 5.58
N TRP A 102 1.26 7.64 4.27
CA TRP A 102 0.48 6.92 3.28
C TRP A 102 1.32 6.62 2.04
N ASN A 103 0.79 5.77 1.17
CA ASN A 103 1.41 5.47 -0.10
C ASN A 103 0.63 6.09 -1.25
N GLU A 104 1.36 6.62 -2.21
CA GLU A 104 0.80 7.13 -3.46
C GLU A 104 1.27 6.26 -4.62
N VAL A 105 0.34 5.87 -5.49
CA VAL A 105 0.60 5.08 -6.70
C VAL A 105 0.15 5.84 -7.92
N LYS A 106 0.87 5.66 -9.03
CA LYS A 106 0.52 6.27 -10.32
C LYS A 106 -0.16 5.24 -11.20
N LEU A 107 -1.40 5.52 -11.61
CA LEU A 107 -2.15 4.69 -12.54
C LEU A 107 -2.35 5.46 -13.85
N ILE A 108 -2.21 4.74 -14.96
CA ILE A 108 -2.59 5.24 -16.27
C ILE A 108 -3.99 4.68 -16.53
N ASP A 109 -4.97 5.54 -16.72
CA ASP A 109 -6.31 5.11 -17.11
C ASP A 109 -6.27 4.56 -18.54
N ASP A 110 -6.94 3.45 -18.76
CA ASP A 110 -7.24 2.99 -20.11
C ASP A 110 -8.16 4.02 -20.77
N SER A 111 -7.73 4.58 -21.90
CA SER A 111 -8.52 5.52 -22.70
C SER A 111 -9.94 4.96 -22.90
N PRO A 112 -11.02 5.68 -22.55
CA PRO A 112 -12.38 5.15 -22.63
C PRO A 112 -12.88 4.76 -24.03
N GLN A 113 -12.09 4.90 -25.10
CA GLN A 113 -12.61 4.87 -26.47
C GLN A 113 -11.73 4.17 -27.52
N GLY A 114 -10.80 3.29 -27.13
CA GLY A 114 -10.06 2.47 -28.11
C GLY A 114 -9.20 3.27 -29.09
N VAL A 115 -8.88 4.54 -28.76
CA VAL A 115 -7.94 5.36 -29.53
C VAL A 115 -6.53 5.00 -29.06
N THR A 116 -5.96 3.96 -29.67
CA THR A 116 -4.54 3.62 -29.52
C THR A 116 -3.68 4.85 -29.86
N GLY A 117 -3.07 5.46 -28.85
CA GLY A 117 -2.10 6.55 -29.06
C GLY A 117 -2.16 7.72 -28.07
N LEU A 118 -3.25 7.90 -27.33
CA LEU A 118 -3.35 8.92 -26.28
C LEU A 118 -3.13 8.28 -24.91
N LEU A 119 -1.88 8.29 -24.43
CA LEU A 119 -1.59 8.05 -23.03
C LEU A 119 -2.07 9.26 -22.24
N LEU A 120 -3.13 9.08 -21.44
CA LEU A 120 -3.53 10.10 -20.47
C LEU A 120 -2.38 10.29 -19.46
N PRO A 121 -2.19 11.52 -18.94
CA PRO A 121 -1.21 11.73 -17.89
C PRO A 121 -1.51 10.78 -16.71
N PRO A 122 -0.48 10.15 -16.11
CA PRO A 122 -0.68 9.29 -14.96
C PRO A 122 -1.40 10.04 -13.84
N GLN A 123 -2.43 9.42 -13.27
CA GLN A 123 -3.17 9.94 -12.14
C GLN A 123 -2.60 9.35 -10.85
N GLU A 124 -2.49 10.18 -9.81
CA GLU A 124 -1.99 9.78 -8.50
C GLU A 124 -3.15 9.36 -7.59
N TYR A 125 -2.94 8.26 -6.85
CA TYR A 125 -3.92 7.71 -5.93
C TYR A 125 -3.26 7.37 -4.60
N ILE A 126 -3.96 7.67 -3.50
CA ILE A 126 -3.61 7.20 -2.16
C ILE A 126 -4.18 5.80 -1.94
N VAL A 127 -3.35 4.92 -1.41
CA VAL A 127 -3.76 3.57 -1.01
C VAL A 127 -4.26 3.57 0.43
N ASP A 128 -5.53 3.21 0.63
CA ASP A 128 -6.05 2.94 1.97
C ASP A 128 -5.50 1.60 2.47
N LEU A 129 -4.80 1.63 3.60
CA LEU A 129 -4.28 0.45 4.29
C LEU A 129 -4.87 0.28 5.70
N MET A 130 -5.79 1.16 6.11
CA MET A 130 -6.30 1.27 7.47
C MET A 130 -7.79 0.94 7.55
N PHE A 131 -8.63 1.61 6.77
CA PHE A 131 -10.10 1.53 6.92
C PHE A 131 -10.73 0.57 5.93
N VAL A 132 -10.45 0.75 4.64
CA VAL A 132 -10.88 -0.13 3.56
C VAL A 132 -9.65 -0.60 2.78
N PRO A 133 -8.89 -1.58 3.30
CA PRO A 133 -7.60 -1.94 2.72
C PRO A 133 -7.69 -2.34 1.25
N GLY A 134 -6.91 -1.65 0.42
CA GLY A 134 -6.87 -1.80 -1.03
C GLY A 134 -7.76 -0.84 -1.81
N PHE A 135 -8.55 0.00 -1.14
CA PHE A 135 -9.25 1.09 -1.79
C PHE A 135 -8.27 2.18 -2.25
N LEU A 136 -8.49 2.72 -3.46
CA LEU A 136 -7.67 3.76 -4.07
C LEU A 136 -8.45 5.07 -4.09
N MET A 137 -7.93 6.08 -3.40
CA MET A 137 -8.51 7.41 -3.33
C MET A 137 -7.75 8.31 -4.31
N LYS A 138 -8.45 8.92 -5.26
CA LYS A 138 -7.82 9.85 -6.20
C LYS A 138 -7.20 11.02 -5.42
N GLN A 139 -5.98 11.42 -5.76
CA GLN A 139 -5.36 12.59 -5.14
C GLN A 139 -6.26 13.82 -5.31
N GLU A 140 -6.27 14.70 -4.31
CA GLU A 140 -7.14 15.92 -4.26
C GLU A 140 -8.64 15.65 -4.14
N SER A 141 -9.05 14.40 -3.95
CA SER A 141 -10.43 14.08 -3.55
C SER A 141 -10.66 14.36 -2.06
N ALA A 142 -11.92 14.60 -1.69
CA ALA A 142 -12.31 14.80 -0.30
C ALA A 142 -11.95 13.58 0.57
N GLU A 143 -12.04 12.37 0.02
CA GLU A 143 -11.67 11.13 0.70
C GLU A 143 -10.16 11.05 0.97
N ALA A 144 -9.34 11.44 -0.03
CA ALA A 144 -7.90 11.48 0.11
C ALA A 144 -7.47 12.48 1.19
N ASP A 145 -8.08 13.67 1.21
CA ASP A 145 -7.76 14.68 2.22
C ASP A 145 -8.23 14.26 3.60
N GLN A 146 -9.42 13.67 3.72
CA GLN A 146 -9.88 13.10 4.97
C GLN A 146 -8.90 12.02 5.49
N TYR A 147 -8.39 11.16 4.61
CA TYR A 147 -7.42 10.13 4.99
C TYR A 147 -6.10 10.70 5.54
N LYS A 148 -5.64 11.83 5.01
CA LYS A 148 -4.41 12.52 5.46
C LYS A 148 -4.56 13.14 6.85
N TYR A 149 -5.77 13.59 7.21
CA TYR A 149 -6.01 14.43 8.40
C TYR A 149 -6.92 13.83 9.48
N ILE A 150 -7.44 12.59 9.32
CA ILE A 150 -8.10 11.84 10.42
C ILE A 150 -7.13 11.68 11.60
#